data_AF-A0A939YJF1-F1
#
_entry.id   AF-A0A939YJF1-F1
#
_cell.length_a   1.000
_cell.length_b   1.000
_cell.length_c   1.000
_cell.angle_alpha   90.00
_cell.angle_beta   90.00
_cell.angle_gamma   90.00
#
_symmetry.space_group_name_H-M   'P 1'
#
loop_
_entity.id
_entity.type
_entity.pdbx_description
1 polymer ?
#
loop_
_entity_poly.entity_id
_entity_poly.type
_entity_poly.pdbx_seq_one_letter_code
_entity_poly.pdbx_strand_id
1 'polypeptide(L)'
;MVLLGIDRINEPDTAALLSGGRLGVISAASGLASCMRFPIDILNEKFRVSAIFSPEHGPRGVAGPGERVPGGIDRATGLPVFSLFEDFVSLDGSQAPLSGSALSGIDRF
;
A
#
# COMPACT_ATOMS: atom_id res chain seq x y z
N MET A 1 -28.67 -0.95 2.08
CA MET A 1 -27.48 -0.31 1.47
C MET A 1 -26.27 -0.62 2.34
N VAL A 2 -25.14 -1.00 1.76
CA VAL A 2 -23.92 -1.38 2.50
C VAL A 2 -22.96 -0.19 2.52
N LEU A 3 -22.32 0.08 3.66
CA LEU A 3 -21.23 1.05 3.80
C LEU A 3 -19.89 0.32 3.80
N LEU A 4 -18.91 0.80 3.02
CA LEU A 4 -17.57 0.22 3.00
C LEU A 4 -16.82 0.61 4.28
N GLY A 5 -15.82 -0.19 4.67
CA GLY A 5 -15.02 0.10 5.87
C GLY A 5 -14.34 1.47 5.81
N ILE A 6 -13.80 1.86 4.65
CA ILE A 6 -13.13 3.15 4.45
C ILE A 6 -14.08 4.35 4.59
N ASP A 7 -15.39 4.18 4.35
CA ASP A 7 -16.37 5.26 4.51
C ASP A 7 -16.69 5.54 5.99
N ARG A 8 -16.29 4.64 6.89
CA ARG A 8 -16.57 4.68 8.34
C ARG A 8 -15.44 5.23 9.18
N ILE A 9 -14.33 5.65 8.58
CA ILE A 9 -13.13 6.08 9.31
C ILE A 9 -13.34 7.29 10.23
N ASN A 10 -14.42 8.06 10.03
CA ASN A 10 -14.77 9.19 10.89
C ASN A 10 -15.71 8.80 12.05
N GLU A 11 -16.18 7.55 12.10
CA GLU A 11 -16.93 7.05 13.26
C GLU A 11 -16.02 7.08 14.49
N PRO A 12 -16.49 7.53 15.67
CA PRO A 12 -15.63 7.83 16.83
C PRO A 12 -14.69 6.70 17.22
N ASP A 13 -15.19 5.47 17.30
CA ASP A 13 -14.40 4.30 17.71
C ASP A 13 -13.32 3.96 16.67
N THR A 14 -13.64 4.09 15.38
CA THR A 14 -12.69 3.84 14.29
C THR A 14 -11.62 4.93 14.24
N ALA A 15 -12.02 6.20 14.32
CA ALA A 15 -11.10 7.33 14.35
C ALA A 15 -10.16 7.25 15.57
N ALA A 16 -10.67 6.86 16.73
CA ALA A 16 -9.87 6.67 17.94
C ALA A 16 -8.83 5.54 17.76
N LEU A 17 -9.24 4.41 17.19
CA LEU A 17 -8.35 3.29 16.90
C LEU A 17 -7.20 3.69 15.97
N LEU A 18 -7.52 4.44 14.90
CA LEU A 18 -6.54 4.84 13.89
C LEU A 18 -5.61 5.98 14.34
N SER A 19 -6.06 6.81 15.29
CA SER A 19 -5.28 7.94 15.80
C SER A 19 -4.18 7.53 16.79
N GLY A 20 -4.27 6.32 17.36
CA GLY A 20 -3.34 5.84 18.38
C GLY A 20 -1.96 5.39 17.87
N GLY A 21 -1.73 5.34 16.55
CA GLY A 21 -0.53 4.72 15.99
C GLY A 21 -0.06 5.29 14.66
N ARG A 22 1.00 4.66 14.12
CA ARG A 22 1.48 4.87 12.75
C ARG A 22 0.78 3.86 11.85
N LEU A 23 0.17 4.34 10.77
CA LEU A 23 -0.59 3.49 9.86
C LEU A 23 0.27 3.08 8.66
N GLY A 24 0.29 1.78 8.41
CA GLY A 24 0.73 1.18 7.15
C GLY A 24 -0.49 0.83 6.30
N VAL A 25 -0.52 1.24 5.04
CA VAL A 25 -1.70 1.03 4.19
C VAL A 25 -1.40 0.04 3.08
N ILE A 26 -2.14 -1.07 3.05
CA ILE A 26 -2.21 -1.98 1.90
C ILE A 26 -3.40 -1.56 1.05
N SER A 27 -3.21 -1.27 -0.23
CA SER A 27 -4.30 -0.93 -1.14
C SER A 27 -4.03 -1.43 -2.56
N ALA A 28 -5.09 -1.52 -3.35
CA ALA A 28 -5.07 -1.93 -4.76
C ALA A 28 -6.12 -1.11 -5.54
N ALA A 29 -6.15 -1.25 -6.87
CA ALA A 29 -7.12 -0.53 -7.72
C ALA A 29 -8.59 -0.74 -7.32
N SER A 30 -8.95 -1.90 -6.75
CA SER A 30 -10.32 -2.19 -6.31
C SER A 30 -10.68 -1.55 -4.95
N GLY A 31 -9.70 -1.10 -4.18
CA GLY A 31 -9.88 -0.65 -2.81
C GLY A 31 -10.46 0.75 -2.67
N LEU A 32 -11.31 1.22 -3.58
CA LEU A 32 -11.81 2.61 -3.57
C LEU A 32 -12.88 2.84 -2.49
N ALA A 33 -12.91 4.06 -1.95
CA ALA A 33 -14.04 4.54 -1.14
C ALA A 33 -15.28 4.80 -2.02
N SER A 34 -16.45 4.97 -1.39
CA SER A 34 -17.70 5.25 -2.12
C SER A 34 -17.63 6.53 -2.96
N CYS A 35 -16.71 7.45 -2.62
CA CYS A 35 -16.43 8.66 -3.38
C CYS A 35 -15.37 8.49 -4.49
N MET A 36 -15.03 7.26 -4.87
CA MET A 36 -14.04 6.92 -5.90
C MET A 36 -12.62 7.46 -5.62
N ARG A 37 -12.27 7.61 -4.35
CA ARG A 37 -10.93 8.02 -3.89
C ARG A 37 -10.19 6.83 -3.28
N PHE A 38 -8.87 6.83 -3.41
CA PHE A 38 -8.04 5.80 -2.79
C PHE A 38 -7.98 5.98 -1.26
N PRO A 39 -8.03 4.89 -0.47
CA PRO A 39 -7.85 4.91 0.97
C PRO A 39 -6.53 5.52 1.39
N ILE A 40 -5.47 5.33 0.58
CA ILE A 40 -4.14 5.91 0.82
C ILE A 40 -4.26 7.43 0.98
N ASP A 41 -4.96 8.09 0.07
CA ASP A 41 -5.11 9.56 0.09
C ASP A 41 -6.00 10.00 1.25
N ILE A 42 -7.14 9.32 1.43
CA ILE A 42 -8.10 9.63 2.49
C ILE A 42 -7.47 9.48 3.89
N LEU A 43 -6.73 8.40 4.12
CA LEU A 43 -6.10 8.14 5.41
C LEU A 43 -4.92 9.08 5.65
N ASN A 44 -4.12 9.38 4.62
CA ASN A 44 -2.96 10.28 4.74
C ASN A 44 -3.37 11.73 5.06
N GLU A 45 -4.56 12.17 4.64
CA GLU A 45 -5.12 13.48 5.00
C GLU A 45 -5.53 13.59 6.47
N LYS A 46 -5.83 12.47 7.14
CA LYS A 46 -6.51 12.46 8.45
C LYS A 46 -5.70 11.82 9.57
N PHE A 47 -4.85 10.87 9.25
CA PHE A 47 -4.13 10.04 10.20
C PHE A 47 -2.65 9.99 9.85
N ARG A 48 -1.84 9.48 10.78
CA ARG A 48 -0.40 9.34 10.61
C ARG A 48 -0.07 8.13 9.74
N VAL A 49 -0.29 8.22 8.44
CA VAL A 49 0.20 7.21 7.49
C VAL A 49 1.70 7.37 7.33
N SER A 50 2.44 6.28 7.44
CA SER A 50 3.91 6.31 7.35
C SER A 50 4.44 5.56 6.11
N ALA A 51 3.68 4.62 5.53
CA ALA A 51 4.07 3.84 4.34
C ALA A 51 2.86 3.18 3.69
N ILE A 52 3.11 2.81 2.43
CA ILE A 52 2.22 2.08 1.58
C ILE A 52 2.86 0.71 1.30
N PHE A 53 2.05 -0.34 1.33
CA PHE A 53 2.45 -1.69 0.98
C PHE A 53 1.72 -2.09 -0.29
N SER A 54 2.50 -2.36 -1.34
CA SER A 54 1.98 -2.60 -2.67
C SER A 54 1.80 -4.09 -2.94
N PRO A 55 0.63 -4.54 -3.40
CA PRO A 55 0.43 -5.87 -3.99
C PRO A 55 0.96 -5.93 -5.45
N GLU A 56 0.64 -7.00 -6.17
CA GLU A 56 1.10 -7.32 -7.53
C GLU A 56 0.96 -6.20 -8.55
N HIS A 57 -0.17 -5.47 -8.57
CA HIS A 57 -0.45 -4.44 -9.58
C HIS A 57 -0.10 -3.01 -9.15
N GLY A 58 0.57 -2.83 -8.01
CA GLY A 58 0.81 -1.51 -7.47
C GLY A 58 -0.27 -1.09 -6.47
N PRO A 59 0.01 -0.08 -5.63
CA PRO A 59 -0.95 0.43 -4.65
C PRO A 59 -2.17 1.09 -5.31
N ARG A 60 -2.03 1.50 -6.58
CA ARG A 60 -3.06 2.15 -7.39
C ARG A 60 -3.44 1.34 -8.64
N GLY A 61 -2.93 0.11 -8.78
CA GLY A 61 -3.25 -0.81 -9.88
C GLY A 61 -2.80 -0.35 -11.28
N VAL A 62 -1.66 0.34 -11.37
CA VAL A 62 -1.13 0.87 -12.63
C VAL A 62 -0.22 -0.14 -13.34
N ALA A 63 0.37 -1.09 -12.60
CA ALA A 63 1.27 -2.08 -13.17
C ALA A 63 0.50 -3.21 -13.86
N GLY A 64 0.98 -3.62 -15.03
CA GLY A 64 0.40 -4.71 -15.81
C GLY A 64 0.58 -6.08 -15.16
N PRO A 65 -0.09 -7.14 -15.68
CA PRO A 65 0.11 -8.51 -15.22
C PRO A 65 1.57 -8.95 -15.37
N GLY A 66 2.16 -9.46 -14.29
CA GLY A 66 3.56 -9.89 -14.25
C GLY A 66 4.59 -8.75 -14.34
N GLU A 67 4.15 -7.48 -14.38
CA GLU A 67 5.06 -6.34 -14.31
C GLU A 67 5.62 -6.23 -12.89
N ARG A 68 6.92 -5.98 -12.79
CA ARG A 68 7.54 -5.75 -11.49
C ARG A 68 7.06 -4.44 -10.91
N VAL A 69 6.59 -4.48 -9.66
CA VAL A 69 6.32 -3.28 -8.88
C VAL A 69 7.47 -3.06 -7.90
N PRO A 70 8.45 -2.20 -8.23
CA PRO A 70 9.51 -1.89 -7.29
C PRO A 70 8.98 -1.06 -6.12
N GLY A 71 9.63 -1.20 -4.96
CA GLY A 71 9.49 -0.21 -3.89
C GLY A 71 9.96 1.19 -4.33
N GLY A 72 9.60 2.22 -3.57
CA GLY A 72 9.93 3.59 -3.94
C GLY A 72 9.18 4.64 -3.12
N ILE A 73 8.80 5.75 -3.76
CA ILE A 73 8.02 6.83 -3.15
C ILE A 73 6.75 7.03 -3.97
N ASP A 74 5.58 7.00 -3.33
CA ASP A 74 4.31 7.37 -3.97
C ASP A 74 4.30 8.88 -4.21
N ARG A 75 4.25 9.31 -5.47
CA ARG A 75 4.38 10.74 -5.83
C ARG A 75 3.24 11.60 -5.28
N ALA A 76 2.05 11.03 -5.11
CA ALA A 76 0.89 11.79 -4.65
C ALA A 76 0.95 12.10 -3.15
N THR A 77 1.50 11.18 -2.35
CA THR A 77 1.56 11.32 -0.88
C THR A 77 2.95 11.61 -0.33
N GLY A 78 4.01 11.37 -1.11
CA GLY A 78 5.40 11.44 -0.65
C GLY A 78 5.81 10.29 0.27
N LEU A 79 4.96 9.27 0.44
CA LEU A 79 5.20 8.15 1.35
C LEU A 79 6.06 7.06 0.72
N PRO A 80 6.88 6.35 1.53
CA PRO A 80 7.57 5.16 1.06
C PRO A 80 6.59 4.06 0.70
N VAL A 81 6.88 3.38 -0.42
CA VAL A 81 6.17 2.22 -0.92
C VAL A 81 7.07 1.01 -0.77
N PHE A 82 6.61 -0.01 -0.05
CA PHE A 82 7.24 -1.32 0.04
C PHE A 82 6.46 -2.30 -0.84
N SER A 83 7.15 -3.01 -1.73
CA SER A 83 6.50 -4.03 -2.55
C SER A 83 6.34 -5.31 -1.74
N LEU A 84 5.14 -5.89 -1.75
CA LEU A 84 4.85 -7.22 -1.22
C LEU A 84 4.95 -8.30 -2.31
N PHE A 85 5.22 -7.89 -3.54
CA PHE A 85 5.27 -8.74 -4.72
C PHE A 85 6.64 -8.59 -5.38
N GLU A 86 7.65 -9.20 -4.75
CA GLU A 86 8.99 -9.36 -5.30
C GLU A 86 9.38 -10.82 -5.26
N ASP A 87 8.72 -11.66 -6.05
CA ASP A 87 9.18 -13.02 -6.31
C ASP A 87 8.67 -13.49 -7.67
N PHE A 88 9.50 -13.31 -8.69
CA PHE A 88 9.50 -14.23 -9.82
C PHE A 88 10.87 -14.88 -9.89
N VAL A 89 10.92 -16.15 -9.53
CA VAL A 89 11.98 -17.05 -9.98
C VAL A 89 11.79 -17.22 -11.48
N SER A 90 12.75 -16.76 -12.28
CA SER A 90 12.78 -17.04 -13.72
C SER A 90 12.84 -18.56 -13.93
N LEU A 91 11.92 -19.10 -14.73
CA LEU A 91 11.86 -20.53 -15.07
C LEU A 91 13.07 -21.01 -15.90
N ASP A 92 13.94 -20.09 -16.32
CA ASP A 92 15.12 -20.34 -17.16
C ASP A 92 16.44 -20.48 -16.36
N GLY A 93 16.41 -20.31 -15.03
CA GLY A 93 17.58 -20.49 -14.17
C GLY A 93 18.70 -19.46 -14.37
N SER A 94 18.49 -18.39 -15.14
CA SER A 94 19.48 -17.34 -15.34
C SER A 94 18.97 -15.99 -14.83
N GLN A 95 18.98 -15.80 -13.51
CA GLN A 95 19.45 -14.59 -12.80
C GLN A 95 19.42 -14.89 -11.28
N ALA A 96 20.43 -14.39 -10.57
CA ALA A 96 20.61 -14.62 -9.13
C ALA A 96 19.46 -13.99 -8.31
N PRO A 97 19.14 -14.54 -7.11
CA PRO A 97 18.22 -13.85 -6.20
C PRO A 97 18.73 -12.43 -5.96
N LEU A 98 17.90 -11.42 -6.24
CA LEU A 98 18.23 -10.04 -5.99
C LEU A 98 18.38 -9.88 -4.47
N SER A 99 19.62 -9.71 -4.02
CA SER A 99 19.96 -9.61 -2.60
C SER A 99 19.45 -8.28 -2.03
N GLY A 100 18.25 -8.33 -1.46
CA GLY A 100 17.66 -7.23 -0.70
C GLY A 100 16.20 -7.56 -0.44
N SER A 101 15.80 -7.76 0.81
CA SER A 101 14.39 -8.02 1.10
C SER A 101 13.56 -6.82 0.65
N ALA A 102 12.45 -7.05 -0.06
CA ALA A 102 11.50 -6.01 -0.48
C ALA A 102 10.97 -5.15 0.69
N LEU A 103 11.17 -5.65 1.91
CA LEU A 103 10.80 -5.03 3.19
C LEU A 103 12.00 -4.46 3.96
N SER A 104 13.17 -4.32 3.34
CA SER A 104 14.34 -3.72 3.98
C SER A 104 14.00 -2.30 4.48
N GLY A 105 14.19 -2.06 5.78
CA GLY A 105 13.85 -0.78 6.41
C GLY A 105 12.42 -0.66 6.92
N ILE A 106 11.58 -1.70 6.80
CA ILE A 106 10.24 -1.74 7.41
C ILE A 106 10.30 -1.70 8.95
N ASP A 107 11.42 -2.09 9.55
CA ASP A 107 11.66 -1.99 10.99
C ASP A 107 11.75 -0.54 11.49
N ARG A 108 11.96 0.42 10.57
CA ARG A 108 11.91 1.87 10.87
C ARG A 108 10.49 2.44 10.85
N PHE A 109 9.51 1.58 10.59
CA PHE A 109 8.08 1.88 10.61
C PHE A 109 7.50 2.07 12.01
#